data_AF-A0A816LPH3-F1
#
_entry.id   AF-A0A816LPH3-F1
#
_cell.length_a   1.000
_cell.length_b   1.000
_cell.length_c   1.000
_cell.angle_alpha   90.00
_cell.angle_beta   90.00
_cell.angle_gamma   90.00
#
_symmetry.space_group_name_H-M   'P 1'
#
loop_
_entity.id
_entity.type
_entity.pdbx_description
1 polymer ?
#
loop_
_entity_poly.entity_id
_entity_poly.type
_entity_poly.pdbx_seq_one_letter_code
_entity_poly.pdbx_strand_id
1 'polypeptide(L)'
;MKTLLIFLLILPVLVSSGPLAYGACQTACNYGAVTCYSLAGLTFGVSTAAATATGPVGWWAWLTSTPTSTLTAAAACSAAQGTCMAACTPLLIAPTP
;
A
#
# COMPACT_ATOMS: atom_id res chain seq x y z
N MET A 1 33.59 5.57 -20.74
CA MET A 1 33.02 6.01 -19.44
C MET A 1 31.49 5.96 -19.41
N LYS A 2 30.77 6.55 -20.39
CA LYS A 2 29.29 6.48 -20.47
C LYS A 2 28.71 5.04 -20.45
N THR A 3 29.28 4.13 -21.24
CA THR A 3 28.83 2.73 -21.30
C THR A 3 29.02 1.97 -19.98
N LEU A 4 30.07 2.31 -19.23
CA LEU A 4 30.38 1.68 -17.94
C LEU A 4 29.42 2.18 -16.84
N LEU A 5 29.01 3.45 -16.92
CA LEU A 5 27.97 4.05 -16.07
C LEU A 5 26.59 3.43 -16.34
N ILE A 6 26.25 3.23 -17.62
CA ILE A 6 25.01 2.53 -18.02
C ILE A 6 25.04 1.10 -17.51
N PHE A 7 26.15 0.37 -17.65
CA PHE A 7 26.30 -0.99 -17.13
C PHE A 7 26.11 -1.05 -15.59
N LEU A 8 26.71 -0.09 -14.86
CA LEU A 8 26.57 0.03 -13.40
C LEU A 8 25.12 0.28 -12.93
N LEU A 9 24.33 1.00 -13.74
CA LEU A 9 22.92 1.32 -13.45
C LEU A 9 21.97 0.13 -13.68
N ILE A 10 22.38 -0.90 -14.43
CA ILE A 10 21.55 -2.07 -14.76
C ILE A 10 21.82 -3.27 -13.83
N LEU A 11 22.94 -3.26 -13.10
CA LEU A 11 23.29 -4.28 -12.09
C LEU A 11 22.21 -4.55 -11.01
N PRO A 12 21.49 -3.56 -10.46
CA PRO A 12 20.48 -3.85 -9.42
C PRO A 12 19.25 -4.58 -9.94
N VAL A 13 19.01 -4.60 -11.25
CA VAL A 13 17.86 -5.27 -11.87
C VAL A 13 18.09 -6.79 -12.03
N LEU A 14 19.33 -7.26 -11.81
CA LEU A 14 19.74 -8.66 -11.97
C LEU A 14 19.93 -9.40 -10.65
N VAL A 15 19.83 -8.72 -9.50
CA VAL A 15 19.94 -9.35 -8.19
C VAL A 15 18.54 -9.77 -7.76
N SER A 16 18.19 -11.04 -7.97
CA SER A 16 16.94 -11.63 -7.48
C SER A 16 17.07 -11.90 -5.97
N SER A 17 17.16 -10.83 -5.20
CA SER A 17 17.32 -10.91 -3.76
C SER A 17 15.97 -11.21 -3.10
N GLY A 18 15.66 -12.48 -2.81
CA GLY A 18 14.34 -12.90 -2.31
C GLY A 18 13.73 -12.02 -1.21
N PRO A 19 14.35 -11.86 -0.02
CA PRO A 19 13.84 -11.01 1.05
C PRO A 19 13.75 -9.52 0.68
N LEU A 20 14.68 -9.02 -0.14
CA LEU A 20 14.63 -7.64 -0.64
C LEU A 20 13.50 -7.46 -1.67
N ALA A 21 13.24 -8.46 -2.51
CA ALA A 21 12.13 -8.48 -3.47
C ALA A 21 10.78 -8.62 -2.75
N TYR A 22 10.72 -9.44 -1.70
CA TYR A 22 9.58 -9.49 -0.78
C TYR A 22 9.35 -8.12 -0.14
N GLY A 23 10.40 -7.50 0.42
CA GLY A 23 10.32 -6.16 0.99
C GLY A 23 9.80 -5.12 -0.01
N ALA A 24 10.33 -5.11 -1.22
CA ALA A 24 9.88 -4.22 -2.29
C ALA A 24 8.42 -4.48 -2.71
N CYS A 25 8.01 -5.75 -2.80
CA CYS A 25 6.64 -6.16 -3.10
C CYS A 25 5.66 -5.66 -2.03
N GLN A 26 6.00 -5.86 -0.75
CA GLN A 26 5.20 -5.37 0.37
C GLN A 26 5.10 -3.83 0.36
N THR A 27 6.19 -3.12 0.07
CA THR A 27 6.17 -1.66 -0.06
C THR A 27 5.26 -1.20 -1.19
N ALA A 28 5.29 -1.86 -2.35
CA ALA A 28 4.42 -1.54 -3.48
C ALA A 28 2.95 -1.79 -3.15
N CYS A 29 2.60 -2.91 -2.52
CA CYS A 29 1.23 -3.20 -2.07
C CYS A 29 0.72 -2.16 -1.07
N ASN A 30 1.57 -1.73 -0.11
CA ASN A 30 1.22 -0.65 0.83
C ASN A 30 1.01 0.69 0.12
N TYR A 31 1.85 1.02 -0.87
CA TYR A 31 1.68 2.24 -1.67
C TYR A 31 0.37 2.23 -2.47
N GLY A 32 0.00 1.06 -3.03
CA GLY A 32 -1.30 0.84 -3.67
C GLY A 32 -2.47 1.03 -2.72
N ALA A 33 -2.34 0.56 -1.46
CA ALA A 33 -3.35 0.79 -0.44
C ALA A 33 -3.50 2.29 -0.13
N VAL A 34 -2.40 3.03 0.07
CA VAL A 34 -2.44 4.48 0.33
C VAL A 34 -3.11 5.24 -0.81
N THR A 35 -2.77 4.92 -2.06
CA THR A 35 -3.40 5.57 -3.23
C THR A 35 -4.89 5.25 -3.34
N CYS A 36 -5.29 3.99 -3.14
CA CYS A 36 -6.70 3.57 -3.13
C CYS A 36 -7.52 4.29 -2.05
N TYR A 37 -7.00 4.37 -0.81
CA TYR A 37 -7.64 5.10 0.28
C TYR A 37 -7.72 6.61 0.00
N SER A 38 -6.67 7.20 -0.57
CA SER A 38 -6.64 8.63 -0.93
C SER A 38 -7.69 8.98 -1.99
N LEU A 39 -7.91 8.09 -2.97
CA LEU A 39 -9.00 8.24 -3.96
C LEU A 39 -10.38 8.16 -3.32
N ALA A 40 -10.53 7.41 -2.23
CA ALA A 40 -11.75 7.34 -1.43
C ALA A 40 -11.89 8.51 -0.42
N GLY A 41 -10.95 9.46 -0.39
CA GLY A 41 -10.95 10.57 0.57
C GLY A 41 -10.57 10.16 1.99
N LEU A 42 -9.91 9.00 2.14
CA LEU A 42 -9.53 8.42 3.42
C LEU A 42 -8.00 8.41 3.59
N THR A 43 -7.53 8.43 4.83
CA THR A 43 -6.12 8.19 5.15
C THR A 43 -5.95 6.75 5.61
N PHE A 44 -5.02 6.02 4.98
CA PHE A 44 -4.71 4.63 5.34
C PHE A 44 -4.18 4.54 6.77
N GLY A 45 -4.63 3.53 7.54
CA GLY A 45 -4.19 3.29 8.93
C GLY A 45 -4.85 4.18 9.99
N VAL A 46 -5.66 5.16 9.59
CA VAL A 46 -6.49 5.94 10.52
C VAL A 46 -7.80 5.18 10.71
N SER A 47 -8.21 4.97 11.97
CA SER A 47 -9.52 4.37 12.24
C SER A 47 -10.60 5.22 11.57
N THR A 48 -11.64 4.61 10.98
CA THR A 48 -12.72 5.36 10.34
C THR A 48 -13.39 6.34 11.30
N ALA A 49 -13.36 6.05 12.61
CA ALA A 49 -13.75 6.96 13.68
C ALA A 49 -12.83 8.20 13.85
N ALA A 50 -11.53 8.06 13.60
CA ALA A 50 -10.56 9.18 13.67
C ALA A 50 -10.41 9.93 12.33
N ALA A 51 -10.56 9.25 11.19
CA ALA A 51 -10.54 9.86 9.87
C ALA A 51 -11.76 10.77 9.68
N THR A 52 -12.86 10.43 10.33
CA THR A 52 -14.05 11.28 10.42
C THR A 52 -13.83 12.40 11.42
N ALA A 53 -13.28 12.17 12.62
CA ALA A 53 -13.07 13.16 13.70
C ALA A 53 -12.28 14.47 13.38
N THR A 54 -11.75 14.66 12.17
CA THR A 54 -11.03 15.90 11.77
C THR A 54 -11.91 17.01 11.19
N GLY A 55 -13.23 16.81 11.07
CA GLY A 55 -14.19 17.91 10.82
C GLY A 55 -14.67 18.61 12.11
N PRO A 56 -15.12 19.88 12.05
CA PRO A 56 -15.44 20.71 13.21
C PRO A 56 -16.77 20.37 13.93
N VAL A 57 -17.29 19.15 13.83
CA VAL A 57 -18.64 18.78 14.32
C VAL A 57 -18.59 17.58 15.25
N GLY A 58 -19.35 17.62 16.36
CA GLY A 58 -19.23 16.67 17.48
C GLY A 58 -19.52 15.19 17.17
N TRP A 59 -19.35 14.33 18.19
CA TRP A 59 -19.43 12.86 18.11
C TRP A 59 -20.73 12.29 17.49
N TRP A 60 -21.81 13.06 17.47
CA TRP A 60 -23.11 12.67 16.89
C TRP A 60 -23.21 12.94 15.37
N ALA A 61 -22.33 13.75 14.78
CA ALA A 61 -22.31 14.04 13.34
C ALA A 61 -21.64 12.92 12.51
N TRP A 62 -20.81 12.08 13.12
CA TRP A 62 -20.03 11.05 12.42
C TRP A 62 -20.84 9.82 12.00
N LEU A 63 -21.92 9.52 12.72
CA LEU A 63 -22.83 8.42 12.41
C LEU A 63 -23.67 8.68 11.14
N THR A 64 -23.78 9.94 10.71
CA THR A 64 -24.62 10.36 9.59
C THR A 64 -23.84 10.92 8.39
N SER A 65 -22.54 11.23 8.55
CA SER A 65 -21.77 11.96 7.54
C SER A 65 -20.80 11.09 6.72
N THR A 66 -20.49 9.87 7.16
CA THR A 66 -19.58 8.99 6.41
C THR A 66 -20.38 8.25 5.34
N PRO A 67 -20.14 8.50 4.05
CA PRO A 67 -20.88 7.81 3.00
C PRO A 67 -20.63 6.29 3.12
N THR A 68 -21.69 5.48 3.01
CA THR A 68 -21.53 4.02 2.94
C THR A 68 -20.60 3.61 1.79
N SER A 69 -20.52 4.42 0.74
CA SER A 69 -19.59 4.25 -0.39
C SER A 69 -18.11 4.41 -0.02
N THR A 70 -17.74 5.22 0.98
CA THR A 70 -16.34 5.32 1.42
C THR A 70 -15.94 4.13 2.28
N LEU A 71 -16.87 3.59 3.07
CA LEU A 71 -16.65 2.37 3.86
C LEU A 71 -16.46 1.14 2.98
N THR A 72 -17.27 1.01 1.93
CA THR A 72 -17.11 -0.08 0.95
C THR A 72 -15.81 0.07 0.17
N ALA A 73 -15.41 1.30 -0.20
CA ALA A 73 -14.11 1.55 -0.81
C ALA A 73 -12.94 1.16 0.13
N ALA A 74 -12.99 1.54 1.40
CA ALA A 74 -11.97 1.15 2.38
C ALA A 74 -11.84 -0.37 2.53
N ALA A 75 -12.98 -1.08 2.62
CA ALA A 75 -13.00 -2.53 2.69
C ALA A 75 -12.40 -3.17 1.42
N ALA A 76 -12.73 -2.65 0.24
CA ALA A 76 -12.18 -3.11 -1.03
C ALA A 76 -10.67 -2.87 -1.12
N CYS A 77 -10.19 -1.67 -0.75
CA CYS A 77 -8.77 -1.34 -0.73
C CYS A 77 -7.98 -2.24 0.23
N SER A 78 -8.51 -2.51 1.44
CA SER A 78 -7.89 -3.44 2.41
C SER A 78 -7.85 -4.87 1.89
N ALA A 79 -8.92 -5.35 1.25
CA ALA A 79 -8.96 -6.69 0.68
C ALA A 79 -7.93 -6.83 -0.45
N ALA A 80 -7.84 -5.84 -1.34
CA ALA A 80 -6.85 -5.80 -2.42
C ALA A 80 -5.40 -5.74 -1.89
N GLN A 81 -5.17 -5.00 -0.81
CA GLN A 81 -3.88 -5.01 -0.13
C GLN A 81 -3.55 -6.41 0.39
N GLY A 82 -4.47 -7.04 1.12
CA GLY A 82 -4.26 -8.38 1.68
C GLY A 82 -3.95 -9.43 0.61
N THR A 83 -4.66 -9.42 -0.52
CA THR A 83 -4.37 -10.35 -1.64
C THR A 83 -3.03 -10.06 -2.31
N CYS A 84 -2.66 -8.78 -2.46
CA CYS A 84 -1.35 -8.37 -2.97
C CYS A 84 -0.22 -8.88 -2.06
N MET A 85 -0.33 -8.66 -0.75
CA MET A 85 0.67 -9.12 0.22
C MET A 85 0.78 -10.65 0.25
N ALA A 86 -0.35 -11.36 0.15
CA ALA A 86 -0.35 -12.82 0.07
C ALA A 86 0.39 -13.33 -1.18
N ALA A 87 0.23 -12.65 -2.31
CA ALA A 87 0.94 -12.97 -3.55
C ALA A 87 2.45 -12.69 -3.48
N CYS A 88 2.91 -11.84 -2.55
CA CYS A 88 4.35 -11.60 -2.32
C CYS A 88 5.06 -12.76 -1.59
N THR A 89 4.34 -13.63 -0.86
CA THR A 89 4.91 -14.74 -0.06
C THR A 89 5.99 -15.59 -0.75
N PRO A 90 5.85 -16.05 -2.01
CA PRO A 90 6.90 -16.85 -2.67
C PRO A 90 8.24 -16.13 -2.82
N LEU A 91 8.27 -14.79 -2.81
CA LEU A 91 9.51 -14.02 -2.88
C LEU A 91 10.35 -14.18 -1.61
N LEU A 92 9.73 -14.47 -0.46
CA LEU A 92 10.43 -14.62 0.81
C LEU A 92 11.43 -15.78 0.81
N ILE A 93 11.09 -16.87 0.12
CA ILE A 93 11.92 -18.07 0.00
C ILE A 93 12.71 -18.13 -1.31
N ALA A 94 12.59 -17.09 -2.15
CA ALA A 94 13.36 -17.03 -3.39
C ALA A 94 14.85 -16.95 -3.04
N PRO A 95 15.72 -17.74 -3.71
CA PRO A 95 17.13 -17.76 -3.42
C PRO A 95 17.74 -16.36 -3.60
N THR A 96 18.40 -15.84 -2.56
CA THR A 96 19.29 -14.68 -2.64
C THR A 96 20.67 -15.14 -3.13
N PRO A 97 21.17 -14.67 -4.28
CA PRO A 97 22.57 -14.83 -4.61
C PRO A 97 23.46 -13.96 -3.71
#